data_AF-A0A951NEB6-F1
#
_entry.id   AF-A0A951NEB6-F1
#
_cell.length_a   1.000
_cell.length_b   1.000
_cell.length_c   1.000
_cell.angle_alpha   90.00
_cell.angle_beta   90.00
_cell.angle_gamma   90.00
#
_symmetry.space_group_name_H-M   'P 1'
#
loop_
_entity.id
_entity.type
_entity.pdbx_description
1 polymer ?
#
loop_
_entity_poly.entity_id
_entity_poly.type
_entity_poly.pdbx_seq_one_letter_code
_entity_poly.pdbx_strand_id
1 'polypeptide(L)'
;LIAYCTKYMPYGMRYASTSMHQISGELEESALVSGASWWKTFRRVLLPLLSPGLLAGWVYILVVSFRELSSSILLYSPGNEVLSILIFEQFENGQFTVLAALGVIMVSTLVVLVAIAYKLGAKVGLQQN
;
A
#
# COMPACT_ATOMS: atom_id res chain seq x y z
N LEU A 1 0.20 -0.06 -15.31
CA LEU A 1 0.72 0.86 -14.26
C LEU A 1 -0.10 2.14 -14.12
N ILE A 2 -0.26 2.97 -15.17
CA ILE A 2 -1.01 4.25 -15.07
C ILE A 2 -2.42 4.06 -14.51
N ALA A 3 -3.17 3.06 -15.00
CA ALA A 3 -4.51 2.74 -14.50
C ALA A 3 -4.54 2.45 -12.99
N TYR A 4 -3.53 1.73 -12.48
CA TYR A 4 -3.40 1.41 -11.06
C TYR A 4 -3.07 2.67 -10.23
N CYS A 5 -2.14 3.50 -10.71
CA CYS A 5 -1.81 4.75 -10.03
C CYS A 5 -3.04 5.65 -9.88
N THR A 6 -3.80 5.85 -10.96
CA THR A 6 -5.02 6.68 -10.93
C THR A 6 -6.10 6.09 -10.03
N LYS A 7 -6.31 4.77 -10.10
CA LYS A 7 -7.32 4.07 -9.29
C LYS A 7 -7.01 4.10 -7.80
N TYR A 8 -5.73 3.97 -7.44
CA TYR A 8 -5.33 3.81 -6.04
C TYR A 8 -4.81 5.07 -5.36
N MET A 9 -4.52 6.13 -6.10
CA MET A 9 -4.10 7.44 -5.57
C MET A 9 -5.03 7.99 -4.48
N PRO A 10 -6.38 7.97 -4.62
CA PRO A 10 -7.26 8.49 -3.58
C PRO A 10 -7.12 7.78 -2.23
N TYR A 11 -6.84 6.47 -2.24
CA TYR A 11 -6.59 5.74 -0.99
C TYR A 11 -5.30 6.22 -0.32
N GLY A 12 -4.23 6.41 -1.10
CA GLY A 12 -2.96 6.93 -0.57
C GLY A 12 -3.12 8.32 0.06
N MET A 13 -3.86 9.21 -0.61
CA MET A 13 -4.20 10.54 -0.08
C MET A 13 -5.00 10.45 1.21
N ARG A 14 -5.97 9.53 1.30
CA ARG A 14 -6.77 9.33 2.52
C ARG A 14 -5.89 8.93 3.70
N TYR A 15 -5.01 7.94 3.53
CA TYR A 15 -4.09 7.52 4.59
C TYR A 15 -3.11 8.62 5.00
N ALA A 16 -2.58 9.38 4.04
CA ALA A 16 -1.71 10.52 4.34
C ALA A 16 -2.46 11.61 5.13
N SER A 17 -3.68 11.95 4.71
CA SER A 17 -4.53 12.94 5.38
C SER A 17 -4.89 12.51 6.80
N THR A 18 -5.34 11.27 7.00
CA THR A 18 -5.66 10.77 8.35
C THR A 18 -4.44 10.74 9.27
N SER A 19 -3.25 10.47 8.73
CA SER A 19 -2.00 10.50 9.49
C SER A 19 -1.61 11.92 9.89
N MET A 20 -1.76 12.89 8.98
CA MET A 20 -1.51 14.31 9.28
C MET A 20 -2.46 14.84 10.36
N HIS A 21 -3.75 14.50 10.30
CA HIS A 21 -4.73 14.95 11.31
C HIS A 21 -4.46 14.39 12.72
N GLN A 22 -3.71 13.29 12.84
CA GLN A 22 -3.35 12.70 14.13
C GLN A 22 -2.14 13.38 14.78
N ILE A 23 -1.34 14.11 14.01
CA ILE A 23 -0.16 14.83 14.50
C ILE A 23 -0.61 16.23 14.95
N SER A 24 -0.25 16.63 16.17
CA SER A 24 -0.56 17.98 16.65
C SER A 24 0.27 19.03 15.93
N GLY A 25 -0.36 20.15 15.55
CA GLY A 25 0.32 21.28 14.90
C GLY A 25 1.41 21.92 15.77
N GLU A 26 1.29 21.80 17.10
CA GLU A 26 2.25 22.33 18.08
C GLU A 26 3.67 21.79 17.86
N LEU A 27 3.82 20.55 17.35
CA LEU A 27 5.13 19.96 17.05
C LEU A 27 5.83 20.67 15.88
N GLU A 28 5.07 21.11 14.88
CA GLU A 28 5.59 21.87 13.75
C GLU A 28 5.96 23.30 14.18
N GLU A 29 5.08 23.97 14.92
CA GLU A 29 5.31 25.33 15.43
C GLU A 29 6.53 25.39 16.37
N SER A 30 6.67 24.42 17.28
CA SER A 30 7.80 24.34 18.20
C SER A 30 9.14 24.17 17.47
N ALA A 31 9.17 23.37 16.38
CA ALA A 31 10.36 23.20 15.57
C ALA A 31 10.74 24.49 14.83
N LEU A 32 9.76 25.23 14.31
CA LEU A 32 9.97 26.52 13.65
C LEU A 32 10.47 27.59 14.63
N VAL A 33 9.88 27.69 15.83
CA VAL A 33 10.34 28.62 16.90
C VAL A 33 11.76 28.30 17.35
N SER A 34 12.15 27.01 17.33
CA SER A 34 13.52 26.56 17.62
C SER A 34 14.52 26.85 16.48
N GLY A 35 14.12 27.60 15.45
CA GLY A 35 14.98 27.99 14.33
C GLY A 35 15.17 26.90 13.27
N ALA A 36 14.35 25.85 13.23
CA ALA A 36 14.36 24.89 12.14
C ALA A 36 13.71 25.49 10.88
N SER A 37 14.29 25.23 9.70
CA SER A 37 13.63 25.55 8.43
C SER A 37 12.52 24.54 8.14
N TRP A 38 11.53 24.95 7.32
CA TRP A 38 10.39 24.10 6.93
C TRP A 38 10.81 22.70 6.45
N TRP A 39 11.84 22.62 5.61
CA TRP A 39 12.34 21.33 5.10
C TRP A 39 12.96 20.44 6.19
N LYS A 40 13.63 21.05 7.18
CA LYS A 40 14.20 20.34 8.32
C LYS A 40 13.08 19.82 9.23
N THR A 41 12.05 20.64 9.48
CA THR A 41 10.85 20.24 10.25
C THR A 41 10.12 19.10 9.55
N PHE A 42 9.87 19.20 8.25
CA PHE A 42 9.23 18.14 7.48
C PHE A 42 9.99 16.82 7.57
N ARG A 43 11.30 16.82 7.27
CA ARG A 43 12.08 15.56 7.21
C ARG A 43 12.38 14.95 8.58
N ARG A 44 12.57 15.76 9.63
CA ARG A 44 13.00 15.26 10.95
C ARG A 44 11.87 15.12 11.96
N VAL A 45 10.76 15.82 11.78
CA VAL A 45 9.62 15.80 12.71
C VAL A 45 8.42 15.15 12.03
N LEU A 46 7.90 15.76 10.96
CA LEU A 46 6.66 15.30 10.34
C LEU A 46 6.81 13.93 9.66
N LEU A 47 7.84 13.71 8.85
CA LEU A 47 8.00 12.50 8.05
C LEU A 47 8.14 11.22 8.92
N PRO A 48 8.94 11.19 10.00
CA PRO A 48 8.96 10.06 10.93
C PRO A 48 7.60 9.80 11.58
N LEU A 49 6.89 10.86 12.01
CA LEU A 49 5.57 10.75 12.64
C LEU A 49 4.49 10.29 11.65
N LEU A 50 4.60 10.66 10.38
CA LEU A 50 3.71 10.23 9.30
C LEU A 50 4.01 8.80 8.83
N SER A 51 5.25 8.34 8.98
CA SER A 51 5.71 7.05 8.47
C SER A 51 4.85 5.85 8.84
N PRO A 52 4.36 5.64 10.09
CA PRO A 52 3.50 4.49 10.41
C PRO A 52 2.19 4.50 9.62
N GLY A 53 1.57 5.66 9.46
CA GLY A 53 0.31 5.78 8.72
C GLY A 53 0.48 5.70 7.21
N LEU A 54 1.58 6.23 6.67
CA LEU A 54 1.96 6.05 5.26
C LEU A 54 2.25 4.58 4.94
N LEU A 55 2.95 3.86 5.83
CA LEU A 55 3.19 2.42 5.70
C LEU A 55 1.88 1.64 5.71
N ALA A 56 0.94 1.97 6.60
CA ALA A 56 -0.38 1.34 6.62
C ALA A 56 -1.14 1.54 5.30
N GLY A 57 -1.10 2.76 4.74
CA GLY A 57 -1.71 3.05 3.44
C GLY A 57 -1.04 2.32 2.28
N TRP A 58 0.29 2.21 2.31
CA TRP A 58 1.05 1.47 1.31
C TRP A 58 0.71 -0.02 1.32
N VAL A 59 0.66 -0.66 2.50
CA VAL A 59 0.24 -2.06 2.64
C VAL A 59 -1.18 -2.26 2.11
N TYR A 60 -2.10 -1.37 2.45
CA TYR A 60 -3.47 -1.43 1.95
C TYR A 60 -3.50 -1.39 0.41
N ILE A 61 -2.84 -0.41 -0.21
CA ILE A 61 -2.76 -0.26 -1.67
C ILE A 61 -2.15 -1.50 -2.33
N LEU A 62 -1.08 -2.06 -1.75
CA LEU A 62 -0.47 -3.30 -2.22
C LEU A 62 -1.50 -4.44 -2.25
N VAL A 63 -2.22 -4.64 -1.16
CA VAL A 63 -3.21 -5.73 -1.03
C VAL A 63 -4.39 -5.57 -1.99
N VAL A 64 -4.88 -4.34 -2.21
CA VAL A 64 -6.00 -4.11 -3.14
C VAL A 64 -5.58 -4.13 -4.60
N SER A 65 -4.34 -3.74 -4.91
CA SER A 65 -3.81 -3.77 -6.29
C SER A 65 -3.47 -5.19 -6.74
N PHE A 66 -2.97 -6.04 -5.86
CA PHE A 66 -2.68 -7.45 -6.17
C PHE A 66 -3.91 -8.26 -6.55
N ARG A 67 -5.08 -7.86 -6.05
CA ARG A 67 -6.38 -8.53 -6.30
C ARG A 67 -7.21 -7.83 -7.37
N GLU A 68 -6.63 -6.86 -8.05
CA GLU A 68 -7.31 -6.09 -9.09
C GLU A 68 -7.52 -6.95 -10.34
N LEU A 69 -8.75 -6.97 -10.84
CA LEU A 69 -9.11 -7.63 -12.10
C LEU A 69 -9.77 -6.67 -13.10
N SER A 70 -10.60 -5.74 -12.64
CA SER A 70 -11.49 -4.94 -13.48
C SER A 70 -10.76 -4.05 -14.50
N SER A 71 -9.68 -3.40 -14.10
CA SER A 71 -8.85 -2.59 -14.99
C SER A 71 -7.88 -3.49 -15.78
N SER A 72 -7.44 -4.59 -15.17
CA SER A 72 -6.53 -5.56 -15.78
C SER A 72 -7.13 -6.23 -17.01
N ILE A 73 -8.36 -6.73 -16.92
CA ILE A 73 -9.03 -7.43 -18.03
C ILE A 73 -9.28 -6.54 -19.25
N LEU A 74 -9.41 -5.22 -19.04
CA LEU A 74 -9.61 -4.26 -20.12
C LEU A 74 -8.30 -3.86 -20.81
N LEU A 75 -7.16 -4.06 -20.16
CA LEU A 75 -5.86 -3.49 -20.57
C LEU A 75 -4.78 -4.55 -20.81
N TYR A 76 -5.04 -5.82 -20.53
CA TYR A 76 -4.04 -6.86 -20.76
C TYR A 76 -3.84 -7.15 -22.25
N SER A 77 -2.67 -7.70 -22.55
CA SER A 77 -2.29 -8.20 -23.86
C SER A 77 -1.62 -9.56 -23.66
N PRO A 78 -1.69 -10.47 -24.67
CA PRO A 78 -0.97 -11.74 -24.60
C PRO A 78 0.52 -11.53 -24.26
N GLY A 79 1.03 -12.29 -23.30
CA GLY A 79 2.40 -12.19 -22.76
C GLY A 79 2.58 -11.20 -21.61
N ASN A 80 1.54 -10.48 -21.20
CA ASN A 80 1.55 -9.59 -20.03
C ASN A 80 0.29 -9.82 -19.15
N GLU A 81 -0.08 -11.08 -18.98
CA GLU A 81 -1.19 -11.51 -18.16
C GLU A 81 -0.83 -11.34 -16.67
N VAL A 82 -1.71 -10.69 -15.92
CA VAL A 82 -1.62 -10.67 -14.46
C VAL A 82 -2.28 -11.90 -13.86
N LEU A 83 -1.85 -12.32 -12.68
CA LEU A 83 -2.35 -13.51 -11.99
C LEU A 83 -3.89 -13.53 -11.83
N SER A 84 -4.50 -12.37 -11.59
CA SER A 84 -5.96 -12.22 -11.52
C SER A 84 -6.67 -12.67 -12.80
N ILE A 85 -6.07 -12.40 -13.96
CA ILE A 85 -6.64 -12.77 -15.27
C ILE A 85 -6.53 -14.27 -15.48
N LEU A 86 -5.38 -14.87 -15.14
CA LEU A 86 -5.21 -16.33 -15.21
C LEU A 86 -6.25 -17.06 -14.35
N ILE A 87 -6.52 -16.56 -13.14
CA ILE A 87 -7.57 -17.12 -12.27
C ILE A 87 -8.95 -17.01 -12.94
N PHE A 88 -9.23 -15.88 -13.59
CA PHE A 88 -10.49 -15.64 -14.30
C PHE A 88 -10.62 -16.55 -15.55
N GLU A 89 -9.57 -16.73 -16.33
CA GLU A 89 -9.56 -17.64 -17.47
C GLU A 89 -9.81 -19.10 -17.04
N GLN A 90 -9.20 -19.54 -15.94
CA GLN A 90 -9.45 -20.90 -15.42
C GLN A 90 -10.88 -21.08 -14.91
N PHE A 91 -11.54 -20.00 -14.46
CA PHE A 91 -12.95 -20.01 -14.12
C PHE A 91 -13.82 -20.23 -15.36
N GLU A 92 -13.58 -19.47 -16.43
CA GLU A 92 -14.30 -19.59 -17.70
C GLU A 92 -14.09 -20.97 -18.35
N ASN A 93 -12.88 -21.54 -18.22
CA ASN A 93 -12.55 -22.88 -18.70
C ASN A 93 -13.13 -24.02 -17.83
N GLY A 94 -13.80 -23.72 -16.72
CA GLY A 94 -14.36 -24.71 -15.79
C GLY A 94 -13.32 -25.52 -15.01
N GLN A 95 -12.05 -25.11 -15.03
CA GLN A 95 -10.93 -25.82 -14.41
C GLN A 95 -10.77 -25.43 -12.93
N PHE A 96 -11.78 -25.75 -12.11
CA PHE A 96 -11.86 -25.33 -10.71
C PHE A 96 -10.68 -25.81 -9.84
N THR A 97 -10.09 -26.97 -10.16
CA THR A 97 -8.92 -27.48 -9.44
C THR A 97 -7.70 -26.57 -9.61
N VAL A 98 -7.42 -26.15 -10.84
CA VAL A 98 -6.30 -25.25 -11.14
C VAL A 98 -6.57 -23.84 -10.61
N LEU A 99 -7.81 -23.38 -10.77
CA LEU A 99 -8.27 -22.11 -10.20
C LEU A 99 -8.04 -22.05 -8.69
N ALA A 100 -8.42 -23.10 -7.95
CA ALA A 100 -8.24 -23.15 -6.50
C ALA A 100 -6.74 -23.12 -6.13
N ALA A 101 -5.89 -23.85 -6.85
CA ALA A 101 -4.45 -23.84 -6.64
C ALA A 101 -3.85 -22.43 -6.85
N LEU A 102 -4.20 -21.74 -7.94
CA LEU A 102 -3.76 -20.37 -8.21
C LEU A 102 -4.26 -19.38 -7.14
N GLY A 103 -5.50 -19.53 -6.70
CA GLY A 103 -6.08 -18.74 -5.62
C GLY A 103 -5.32 -18.89 -4.30
N VAL A 104 -4.98 -20.13 -3.93
CA VAL A 104 -4.17 -20.40 -2.72
C VAL A 104 -2.79 -19.76 -2.84
N ILE A 105 -2.11 -19.88 -3.99
CA ILE A 105 -0.81 -19.26 -4.23
C ILE A 105 -0.89 -17.74 -4.13
N MET A 106 -1.93 -17.12 -4.69
CA MET A 106 -2.14 -15.68 -4.61
C MET A 106 -2.32 -15.24 -3.16
N VAL A 107 -3.18 -15.92 -2.40
CA VAL A 107 -3.44 -15.60 -0.98
C VAL A 107 -2.20 -15.84 -0.14
N SER A 108 -1.48 -16.94 -0.31
CA SER A 108 -0.26 -17.21 0.45
C SER A 108 0.82 -16.17 0.19
N THR A 109 0.99 -15.76 -1.07
CA THR A 109 1.93 -14.70 -1.45
C THR A 109 1.56 -13.37 -0.80
N LEU A 110 0.28 -13.00 -0.83
CA LEU A 110 -0.22 -11.80 -0.17
C LEU A 110 0.00 -11.84 1.35
N VAL A 111 -0.27 -12.96 2.00
CA VAL A 111 -0.03 -13.13 3.44
C VAL A 111 1.45 -12.95 3.77
N VAL A 112 2.35 -13.53 2.98
CA VAL A 112 3.81 -13.38 3.17
C VAL A 112 4.23 -11.91 3.00
N LEU A 113 3.78 -11.24 1.94
CA LEU A 113 4.11 -9.83 1.70
C LEU A 113 3.61 -8.93 2.83
N VAL A 114 2.37 -9.14 3.28
CA VAL A 114 1.78 -8.39 4.40
C VAL A 114 2.52 -8.68 5.70
N ALA A 115 2.85 -9.93 5.99
CA ALA A 115 3.62 -10.30 7.19
C ALA A 115 5.02 -9.64 7.20
N ILE A 116 5.70 -9.61 6.06
CA ILE A 116 6.98 -8.90 5.91
C ILE A 116 6.78 -7.40 6.14
N ALA A 117 5.76 -6.80 5.52
CA ALA A 117 5.48 -5.38 5.68
C ALA A 117 5.15 -5.01 7.13
N TYR A 118 4.38 -5.84 7.84
CA TYR A 118 4.11 -5.66 9.27
C TYR A 118 5.37 -5.79 10.12
N LYS A 119 6.23 -6.78 9.86
CA LYS A 119 7.50 -6.94 10.61
C LYS A 119 8.45 -5.76 10.38
N LEU A 120 8.56 -5.28 9.15
CA LEU A 120 9.35 -4.09 8.81
C LEU A 120 8.75 -2.83 9.43
N GLY A 121 7.42 -2.66 9.35
CA GLY A 121 6.69 -1.54 9.95
C GLY A 121 6.81 -1.51 11.46
N ALA A 122 6.74 -2.65 12.15
CA ALA A 122 6.96 -2.76 13.59
C ALA A 122 8.37 -2.30 13.98
N LYS A 123 9.39 -2.62 13.17
CA LYS A 123 10.77 -2.17 13.42
C LYS A 123 10.95 -0.66 13.24
N VAL A 124 10.18 -0.05 12.33
CA VAL A 124 10.19 1.41 12.08
C VAL A 124 9.33 2.16 13.12
N GLY A 125 8.25 1.57 13.61
CA GLY A 125 7.30 2.18 14.56
C GLY A 125 7.61 2.02 16.05
N LEU A 126 8.55 1.14 16.46
CA LEU A 126 8.82 0.83 17.88
C LEU A 126 10.12 1.43 18.45
N GLN A 127 10.83 2.30 17.75
CA GLN A 127 11.99 3.01 18.31
C GLN A 127 11.66 4.40 18.88
N GLN A 128 10.37 4.71 19.10
CA GLN A 128 9.92 5.98 19.68
C GLN A 128 8.90 5.79 20.81
N ASN A 129 9.12 4.80 21.69
CA ASN A 129 8.51 4.75 23.01
C ASN A 129 9.61 4.81 24.08
#